data_AF-A0A3B1BWT0-F1
#
_entry.id   AF-A0A3B1BWT0-F1
#
_cell.length_a   1.000
_cell.length_b   1.000
_cell.length_c   1.000
_cell.angle_alpha   90.00
_cell.angle_beta   90.00
_cell.angle_gamma   90.00
#
_symmetry.space_group_name_H-M   'P 1'
#
loop_
_entity.id
_entity.type
_entity.pdbx_description
1 polymer ?
#
loop_
_entity_poly.entity_id
_entity_poly.type
_entity_poly.pdbx_seq_one_letter_code
_entity_poly.pdbx_strand_id
1 'polypeptide(L)'
;MKDYSANIGGITFGLFSILIFIIYIATTSISGGSREFIVPFIPIANEPGLISFIGSVIIAGIWGYFLGFTFIYIYNFYQRKFDK
;
A
#
# COMPACT_ATOMS: atom_id res chain seq x y z
N MET A 1 21.83 -5.95 -16.14
CA MET A 1 20.39 -6.29 -16.21
C MET A 1 19.57 -5.01 -16.34
N LYS A 2 18.31 -5.08 -16.80
CA LYS A 2 17.45 -3.89 -17.02
C LYS A 2 16.80 -3.48 -15.69
N ASP A 3 16.91 -2.20 -15.31
CA ASP A 3 16.25 -1.69 -14.11
C ASP A 3 14.72 -1.77 -14.24
N TYR A 4 14.05 -2.15 -13.16
CA TYR A 4 12.59 -2.08 -13.09
C TYR A 4 12.14 -0.64 -12.84
N SER A 5 11.04 -0.23 -13.46
CA SER A 5 10.49 1.11 -13.26
C SER A 5 9.86 1.24 -11.87
N ALA A 6 10.50 2.00 -10.99
CA ALA A 6 10.01 2.25 -9.63
C ALA A 6 8.64 2.94 -9.62
N ASN A 7 8.34 3.77 -10.64
CA ASN A 7 7.04 4.40 -10.80
C ASN A 7 5.93 3.39 -11.04
N ILE A 8 6.20 2.35 -11.86
CA ILE A 8 5.22 1.28 -12.11
C ILE A 8 4.99 0.47 -10.83
N GLY A 9 6.06 0.10 -10.12
CA GLY A 9 5.96 -0.59 -8.83
C GLY A 9 5.15 0.19 -7.80
N GLY A 10 5.39 1.50 -7.70
CA GLY A 10 4.59 2.40 -6.86
C GLY A 10 3.12 2.37 -7.25
N ILE A 11 2.76 2.61 -8.52
CA ILE A 11 1.35 2.64 -8.95
C ILE A 11 0.66 1.31 -8.64
N THR A 12 1.31 0.17 -8.92
CA THR A 12 0.75 -1.15 -8.65
C THR A 12 0.50 -1.39 -7.17
N PHE A 13 1.46 -1.06 -6.29
CA PHE A 13 1.26 -1.20 -4.85
C PHE A 13 0.27 -0.19 -4.27
N GLY A 14 0.17 1.01 -4.84
CA GLY A 14 -0.86 1.98 -4.47
C GLY A 14 -2.27 1.46 -4.73
N LEU A 15 -2.51 0.92 -5.92
CA LEU A 15 -3.79 0.28 -6.26
C LEU A 15 -4.07 -0.95 -5.39
N PHE A 16 -3.06 -1.77 -5.13
CA PHE A 16 -3.17 -2.94 -4.27
C PHE A 16 -3.55 -2.56 -2.82
N SER A 17 -2.91 -1.53 -2.26
CA SER A 17 -3.20 -1.00 -0.93
C SER A 17 -4.65 -0.48 -0.81
N ILE A 18 -5.13 0.22 -1.84
CA ILE A 18 -6.54 0.66 -1.92
C ILE A 18 -7.49 -0.54 -1.94
N LEU A 19 -7.20 -1.57 -2.72
CA LEU A 19 -8.04 -2.79 -2.79
C LEU A 19 -8.08 -3.51 -1.43
N ILE A 20 -6.93 -3.67 -0.78
CA ILE A 20 -6.87 -4.24 0.58
C ILE A 20 -7.69 -3.40 1.55
N PHE A 21 -7.66 -2.07 1.46
CA PHE A 21 -8.45 -1.20 2.32
C PHE A 21 -9.95 -1.43 2.18
N ILE A 22 -10.43 -1.50 0.93
CA ILE A 22 -11.85 -1.69 0.65
C ILE A 22 -12.31 -3.05 1.19
N ILE A 23 -11.50 -4.10 0.99
CA ILE A 23 -11.76 -5.44 1.53
C ILE A 23 -11.76 -5.41 3.07
N TYR A 24 -10.82 -4.72 3.69
CA TYR A 24 -10.76 -4.56 5.14
C TYR A 24 -12.01 -3.91 5.70
N ILE A 25 -12.50 -2.82 5.09
CA ILE A 25 -13.71 -2.14 5.56
C ILE A 25 -14.95 -3.02 5.38
N ALA A 26 -15.05 -3.72 4.25
CA ALA A 26 -16.13 -4.66 4.01
C ALA A 26 -16.15 -5.78 5.06
N THR A 27 -14.98 -6.36 5.37
CA THR A 27 -14.86 -7.46 6.35
C THR A 27 -15.02 -7.00 7.80
N THR A 28 -14.50 -5.84 8.19
CA THR A 28 -14.74 -5.29 9.54
C THR A 28 -16.22 -4.95 9.76
N SER A 29 -16.93 -4.51 8.73
CA SER A 29 -18.37 -4.23 8.81
C SER A 29 -19.24 -5.50 8.92
N ILE A 30 -18.76 -6.65 8.45
CA ILE A 30 -19.51 -7.92 8.43
C ILE A 30 -19.15 -8.83 9.62
N SER A 31 -17.87 -8.94 9.98
CA SER A 31 -17.37 -9.98 10.90
C SER A 31 -16.49 -9.46 12.03
N GLY A 32 -16.35 -8.13 12.21
CA GLY A 32 -15.47 -7.56 13.24
C GLY A 32 -13.98 -7.90 13.00
N GLY A 33 -13.58 -7.95 11.72
CA GLY A 33 -12.28 -8.44 11.24
C GLY A 33 -11.03 -7.97 12.00
N SER A 34 -10.00 -8.83 11.98
CA SER A 34 -8.71 -8.64 12.65
C SER A 34 -7.88 -7.53 12.02
N ARG A 35 -7.72 -6.44 12.78
CA ARG A 35 -7.00 -5.20 12.39
C ARG A 35 -5.52 -5.40 12.10
N GLU A 36 -4.88 -6.39 12.71
CA GLU A 36 -3.43 -6.55 12.76
C GLU A 36 -2.78 -6.76 11.37
N PHE A 37 -3.51 -7.31 10.40
CA PHE A 37 -2.99 -7.60 9.07
C PHE A 37 -2.90 -6.37 8.14
N ILE A 38 -3.61 -5.28 8.46
CA ILE A 38 -3.84 -4.16 7.53
C ILE A 38 -3.18 -2.85 7.97
N VAL A 39 -2.78 -2.76 9.25
CA VAL A 39 -1.96 -1.66 9.78
C VAL A 39 -0.74 -1.29 8.90
N PRO A 40 0.06 -2.24 8.36
CA PRO A 40 1.23 -1.86 7.56
C PRO A 40 0.86 -1.20 6.22
N PHE A 41 -0.37 -1.34 5.76
CA PHE A 41 -0.85 -0.77 4.50
C PHE A 41 -1.63 0.53 4.73
N ILE A 42 -2.20 0.74 5.93
CA ILE A 42 -3.22 1.77 6.17
C ILE A 42 -3.12 2.29 7.61
N PRO A 43 -2.39 3.40 7.84
CA PRO A 43 -2.14 3.90 9.19
C PRO A 43 -3.35 4.58 9.86
N ILE A 44 -4.44 4.88 9.13
CA ILE A 44 -5.56 5.73 9.63
C ILE A 44 -6.93 5.05 9.41
N ALA A 45 -7.16 3.90 10.05
CA ALA A 45 -8.40 3.13 9.93
C ALA A 45 -9.46 3.45 11.03
N ASN A 46 -9.28 4.50 11.83
CA ASN A 46 -9.96 4.65 13.12
C ASN A 46 -11.04 5.72 13.23
N GLU A 47 -11.32 6.50 12.18
CA GLU A 47 -12.25 7.62 12.29
C GLU A 47 -13.59 7.33 11.58
N PRO A 48 -14.72 7.36 12.31
CA PRO A 48 -16.04 7.19 11.72
C PRO A 48 -16.46 8.44 10.96
N GLY A 49 -16.52 8.37 9.63
CA GLY A 49 -17.07 9.41 8.77
C GLY A 49 -16.78 9.19 7.29
N LEU A 50 -17.70 9.56 6.40
CA LEU A 50 -17.57 9.35 4.95
C LEU A 50 -16.40 10.17 4.34
N ILE A 51 -16.12 11.35 4.91
CA ILE A 51 -14.95 12.17 4.58
C ILE A 51 -13.66 11.50 5.05
N SER A 52 -13.68 10.94 6.27
CA SER A 52 -12.53 10.22 6.82
C SER A 52 -12.24 8.95 6.02
N PHE A 53 -13.29 8.24 5.55
CA PHE A 53 -13.18 7.11 4.64
C PHE A 53 -12.45 7.48 3.34
N ILE A 54 -12.88 8.54 2.64
CA ILE A 54 -12.24 8.99 1.40
C ILE A 54 -10.78 9.39 1.66
N GLY A 55 -10.52 10.11 2.75
CA GLY A 55 -9.17 10.46 3.18
C GLY A 55 -8.29 9.23 3.39
N SER A 56 -8.79 8.21 4.08
CA SER A 56 -8.09 6.96 4.33
C SER A 56 -7.83 6.16 3.06
N VAL A 57 -8.74 6.17 2.06
CA VAL A 57 -8.49 5.55 0.74
C VAL A 57 -7.30 6.23 0.05
N ILE A 58 -7.29 7.57 0.04
CA ILE A 58 -6.22 8.36 -0.60
C ILE A 58 -4.89 8.07 0.10
N ILE A 59 -4.89 8.07 1.43
CA ILE A 59 -3.69 7.81 2.24
C ILE A 59 -3.19 6.37 2.04
N ALA A 60 -4.07 5.37 1.97
CA ALA A 60 -3.71 4.00 1.63
C ALA A 60 -3.05 3.92 0.25
N GLY A 61 -3.57 4.65 -0.74
CA GLY A 61 -3.01 4.72 -2.09
C GLY A 61 -1.62 5.38 -2.13
N ILE A 62 -1.45 6.53 -1.48
CA ILE A 62 -0.16 7.23 -1.37
C ILE A 62 0.87 6.36 -0.65
N TRP A 63 0.45 5.71 0.44
CA TRP A 63 1.32 4.85 1.21
C TRP A 63 1.74 3.59 0.44
N GLY A 64 0.80 2.93 -0.23
CA GLY A 64 1.09 1.83 -1.14
C GLY A 64 2.03 2.26 -2.26
N TYR A 65 1.83 3.45 -2.83
CA TYR A 65 2.74 4.00 -3.83
C TYR A 65 4.16 4.16 -3.29
N PHE A 66 4.30 4.77 -2.11
CA PHE A 66 5.59 4.95 -1.47
C PHE A 66 6.30 3.62 -1.18
N LEU A 67 5.57 2.62 -0.68
CA LEU A 67 6.12 1.28 -0.43
C LEU A 67 6.59 0.62 -1.73
N GLY A 68 5.75 0.60 -2.78
CA GLY A 68 6.12 0.01 -4.06
C GLY A 68 7.32 0.69 -4.72
N PHE A 69 7.37 2.02 -4.66
CA PHE A 69 8.52 2.79 -5.15
C PHE A 69 9.78 2.41 -4.39
N THR A 70 9.71 2.40 -3.06
CA THR A 70 10.83 2.07 -2.18
C THR A 70 11.33 0.64 -2.42
N PHE A 71 10.44 -0.34 -2.56
CA PHE A 71 10.83 -1.73 -2.82
C PHE A 71 11.58 -1.89 -4.14
N ILE A 72 11.09 -1.29 -5.23
CA ILE A 72 11.77 -1.36 -6.53
C ILE A 72 13.09 -0.59 -6.49
N TYR A 73 13.13 0.55 -5.80
CA TYR A 73 14.37 1.31 -5.63
C TYR A 73 15.45 0.49 -4.90
N ILE A 74 15.08 -0.15 -3.79
CA ILE A 74 15.96 -1.05 -3.04
C ILE A 74 16.39 -2.22 -3.91
N TYR A 75 15.45 -2.89 -4.58
CA TYR A 75 15.75 -4.01 -5.47
C TYR A 75 16.78 -3.62 -6.54
N ASN A 76 16.55 -2.52 -7.26
CA ASN A 76 17.47 -2.04 -8.29
C ASN A 76 18.84 -1.69 -7.68
N PHE A 77 18.90 -1.12 -6.47
CA PHE A 77 20.16 -0.85 -5.78
C PHE A 77 20.96 -2.12 -5.49
N TYR A 78 20.31 -3.16 -4.94
CA TYR A 78 20.96 -4.44 -4.67
C TYR A 78 21.38 -5.14 -5.96
N GLN A 79 20.51 -5.15 -6.98
CA GLN A 79 20.84 -5.72 -8.29
C GLN A 79 22.12 -5.08 -8.86
N ARG A 80 22.21 -3.76 -8.90
CA ARG A 80 23.41 -3.04 -9.37
C ARG A 80 24.66 -3.28 -8.52
N LYS A 81 24.49 -3.52 -7.21
CA LYS A 81 25.60 -3.73 -6.27
C LYS A 81 26.18 -5.15 -6.33
N PHE A 82 25.33 -6.15 -6.57
CA PHE A 82 25.68 -7.57 -6.47
C PHE A 82 25.77 -8.31 -7.81
N ASP A 83 25.15 -7.83 -8.91
CA ASP A 83 25.36 -8.35 -10.28
C ASP A 83 26.64 -7.80 -10.93
N LYS A 84 27.77 -7.84 -10.22
CA LYS A 84 29.10 -7.63 -10.83
C LYS A 84 29.60 -8.90 -11.49
#